data_AF-A0AB34K7H0-F1
#
_entry.id   AF-A0AB34K7H0-F1
#
_cell.length_a   1.000
_cell.length_b   1.000
_cell.length_c   1.000
_cell.angle_alpha   90.00
_cell.angle_beta   90.00
_cell.angle_gamma   90.00
#
_symmetry.space_group_name_H-M   'P 1'
#
loop_
_entity.id
_entity.type
_entity.pdbx_description
1 polymer ?
#
loop_
_entity_poly.entity_id
_entity_poly.type
_entity_poly.pdbx_seq_one_letter_code
_entity_poly.pdbx_strand_id
1 'polypeptide(L)'
;MAEEEAAAKKALQAEVVAVKTRWGDEIKLTKAKPDAPSAPLPVSVTRLISRPAFASAYNVDELKVKLWIEALDVARLPVRVEASALVPLKLQERIAAHVLERWQQELRARGSGAGWMLEKILAWCEAAFVELLTLEPTFIEMYDGCDDNGMTIRRFTIAEPPEPKEEAEEEESEEESEEEEPQREFTEEEIEKMRQLRIKEAAEAEADRQWREERRREAEKLGEEGRQQGISKKEQQKQKEEKNKQGTRLRKQGAKSNKFDAEAAGKKANKKNGLLH
;
A
#
# COMPACT_ATOMS: atom_id res chain seq x y z
N MET A 1 44.61 9.28 11.56
CA MET A 1 43.95 8.76 12.78
C MET A 1 43.23 9.87 13.54
N ALA A 2 43.86 10.64 14.44
CA ALA A 2 43.15 11.61 15.28
C ALA A 2 42.51 12.79 14.50
N GLU A 3 43.18 13.32 13.48
CA GLU A 3 42.62 14.39 12.62
C GLU A 3 41.48 13.89 11.72
N GLU A 4 41.59 12.68 11.19
CA GLU A 4 40.53 12.06 10.36
C GLU A 4 39.28 11.76 11.21
N GLU A 5 39.46 11.29 12.44
CA GLU A 5 38.37 11.05 13.37
C GLU A 5 37.66 12.36 13.76
N ALA A 6 38.43 13.43 14.01
CA ALA A 6 37.87 14.76 14.26
C ALA A 6 37.09 15.30 13.05
N ALA A 7 37.59 15.10 11.83
CA ALA A 7 36.90 15.47 10.59
C ALA A 7 35.61 14.66 10.40
N ALA A 8 35.64 13.34 10.60
CA ALA A 8 34.48 12.46 10.52
C ALA A 8 33.41 12.83 11.56
N LYS A 9 33.82 13.16 12.78
CA LYS A 9 32.93 13.64 13.85
C LYS A 9 32.26 14.96 13.48
N LYS A 10 33.01 15.91 12.90
CA LYS A 10 32.48 17.19 12.44
C LYS A 10 31.48 17.01 11.28
N ALA A 11 31.78 16.11 10.34
CA ALA A 11 30.88 15.75 9.25
C ALA A 11 29.56 15.13 9.77
N LEU A 12 29.66 14.18 10.71
CA LEU A 12 28.47 13.58 11.35
C LEU A 12 27.64 14.63 12.09
N GLN A 13 28.28 15.55 12.82
CA GLN A 13 27.56 16.65 13.49
C GLN A 13 26.84 17.55 12.49
N ALA A 14 27.47 17.89 11.36
CA ALA A 14 26.85 18.70 10.31
C ALA A 14 25.63 17.98 9.70
N GLU A 15 25.71 16.68 9.43
CA GLU A 15 24.58 15.89 8.95
C GLU A 15 23.44 15.81 9.96
N VAL A 16 23.75 15.55 11.23
CA VAL A 16 22.73 15.50 12.28
C VAL A 16 22.01 16.84 12.43
N VAL A 17 22.75 17.96 12.32
CA VAL A 17 22.15 19.30 12.30
C VAL A 17 21.27 19.47 11.06
N ALA A 18 21.74 19.10 9.87
CA ALA A 18 20.95 19.18 8.64
C ALA A 18 19.62 18.39 8.73
N VAL A 19 19.69 17.16 9.24
CA VAL A 19 18.51 16.31 9.50
C VAL A 19 17.56 17.00 10.50
N LYS A 20 18.08 17.53 11.60
CA LYS A 20 17.26 18.24 12.59
C LYS A 20 16.64 19.53 12.03
N THR A 21 17.35 20.26 11.16
CA THR A 21 16.84 21.46 10.50
C THR A 21 15.73 21.11 9.51
N ARG A 22 15.82 19.97 8.81
CA ARG A 22 14.83 19.55 7.82
C ARG A 22 13.51 19.09 8.44
N TRP A 23 13.57 18.29 9.50
CA TRP A 23 12.39 17.62 10.08
C TRP A 23 12.00 18.11 11.48
N GLY A 24 12.80 18.98 12.10
CA GLY A 24 12.45 19.61 13.37
C GLY A 24 12.16 18.61 14.49
N ASP A 25 10.94 18.67 15.00
CA ASP A 25 10.47 17.89 16.15
C ASP A 25 10.21 16.41 15.83
N GLU A 26 10.13 16.04 14.55
CA GLU A 26 10.03 14.62 14.12
C GLU A 26 11.34 13.85 14.35
N ILE A 27 12.45 14.57 14.64
CA ILE A 27 13.77 13.99 14.86
C ILE A 27 14.18 14.07 16.33
N LYS A 28 14.51 12.91 16.90
CA LYS A 28 15.12 12.78 18.22
C LYS A 28 16.55 12.26 18.10
N LEU A 29 17.50 13.05 18.60
CA LEU A 29 18.91 12.69 18.71
C LEU A 29 19.21 12.15 20.11
N THR A 30 19.75 10.95 20.21
CA THR A 30 20.28 10.40 21.46
C THR A 30 21.77 10.12 21.29
N LYS A 31 22.59 10.58 22.23
CA LYS A 31 24.03 10.31 22.27
C LYS A 31 24.35 9.49 23.51
N ALA A 32 25.50 8.81 23.52
CA ALA A 32 26.01 8.20 24.73
C ALA A 32 26.17 9.24 25.86
N LYS A 33 26.05 8.77 27.11
CA LYS A 33 26.23 9.63 28.29
C LYS A 33 27.62 10.29 28.25
N PRO A 34 27.78 11.56 28.65
CA PRO A 34 29.05 12.27 28.55
C PRO A 34 30.21 11.57 29.27
N ASP A 35 29.91 10.87 30.37
CA ASP A 35 30.90 10.19 31.23
C ASP A 35 31.17 8.73 30.81
N ALA A 36 30.55 8.25 29.73
CA ALA A 36 30.85 6.90 29.22
C ALA A 36 32.19 6.88 28.48
N PRO A 37 32.97 5.79 28.60
CA PRO A 37 34.27 5.66 27.93
C PRO A 37 34.18 5.68 26.39
N SER A 38 33.00 5.40 25.83
CA SER A 38 32.72 5.48 24.40
C SER A 38 32.17 6.83 23.94
N ALA A 39 31.91 7.78 24.85
CA ALA A 39 31.28 9.06 24.52
C ALA A 39 32.09 9.82 23.45
N PRO A 40 31.44 10.39 22.41
CA PRO A 40 30.00 10.58 22.26
C PRO A 40 29.25 9.44 21.54
N LEU A 41 29.93 8.35 21.19
CA LEU A 41 29.37 7.19 20.51
C LEU A 41 28.83 6.15 21.51
N PRO A 42 27.80 5.38 21.14
CA PRO A 42 27.05 5.44 19.90
C PRO A 42 26.15 6.69 19.81
N VAL A 43 25.93 7.17 18.58
CA VAL A 43 24.96 8.24 18.26
C VAL A 43 23.75 7.59 17.58
N SER A 44 22.54 7.96 18.01
CA SER A 44 21.32 7.53 17.34
C SER A 44 20.43 8.69 16.91
N VAL A 45 19.91 8.57 15.69
CA VAL A 45 18.96 9.50 15.08
C VAL A 45 17.66 8.74 14.89
N THR A 46 16.65 9.13 15.64
CA THR A 46 15.30 8.57 15.55
C THR A 46 14.42 9.54 14.78
N ARG A 47 13.74 9.06 13.74
CA ARG A 47 12.71 9.78 13.00
C ARG A 47 11.36 9.12 13.21
N LEU A 48 10.34 9.93 13.48
CA LEU A 48 8.95 9.52 13.39
C LEU A 48 8.43 9.91 12.00
N ILE A 49 8.10 8.94 11.16
CA ILE A 49 7.61 9.15 9.80
C ILE A 49 6.10 9.01 9.83
N SER A 50 5.37 10.11 9.68
CA SER A 50 3.92 10.10 9.57
C SER A 50 3.47 9.49 8.24
N ARG A 51 2.29 8.89 8.23
CA ARG A 51 1.68 8.26 7.06
C ARG A 51 1.56 9.29 5.92
N PRO A 52 2.21 9.07 4.78
CA PRO A 52 2.08 9.97 3.65
C PRO A 52 0.73 9.80 2.96
N ALA A 53 0.27 10.82 2.23
CA ALA A 53 -1.04 10.82 1.57
C ALA A 53 -1.26 9.65 0.59
N PHE A 54 -0.20 9.19 -0.08
CA PHE A 54 -0.26 8.03 -0.99
C PHE A 54 -0.46 6.69 -0.27
N ALA A 55 -0.17 6.65 1.04
CA ALA A 55 -0.34 5.47 1.88
C ALA A 55 -1.67 5.48 2.66
N SER A 56 -2.61 6.36 2.31
CA SER A 56 -3.91 6.54 3.01
C SER A 56 -4.77 5.27 3.11
N ALA A 57 -4.55 4.32 2.20
CA ALA A 57 -5.20 3.01 2.23
C ALA A 57 -4.72 2.11 3.38
N TYR A 58 -3.54 2.36 3.96
CA TYR A 58 -2.96 1.56 5.04
C TYR A 58 -3.29 2.14 6.41
N ASN A 59 -3.69 1.28 7.35
CA ASN A 59 -4.01 1.65 8.74
C ASN A 59 -2.77 1.72 9.64
N VAL A 60 -1.72 2.38 9.17
CA VAL A 60 -0.52 2.65 9.97
C VAL A 60 -0.26 4.14 9.93
N ASP A 61 -0.49 4.83 11.05
CA ASP A 61 -0.38 6.29 11.10
C ASP A 61 1.08 6.77 11.15
N GLU A 62 1.96 6.00 11.80
CA GLU A 62 3.36 6.41 12.02
C GLU A 62 4.31 5.22 11.99
N LEU A 63 5.49 5.44 11.38
CA LEU A 63 6.62 4.50 11.38
C LEU A 63 7.83 5.18 12.01
N LYS A 64 8.32 4.65 13.12
CA LYS A 64 9.51 5.14 13.80
C LYS A 64 10.74 4.37 13.32
N VAL A 65 11.69 5.09 12.73
CA VAL A 65 12.97 4.53 12.25
C VAL A 65 14.11 5.14 13.07
N LYS A 66 14.96 4.30 13.64
CA LYS A 66 16.09 4.71 14.46
C LYS A 66 17.40 4.16 13.90
N LEU A 67 18.23 5.09 13.46
CA LEU A 67 19.54 4.82 12.88
C LEU A 67 20.61 5.00 13.96
N TRP A 68 21.43 3.98 14.17
CA TRP A 68 22.54 3.99 15.12
C TRP A 68 23.88 3.98 14.38
N ILE A 69 24.82 4.77 14.89
CA ILE A 69 26.22 4.79 14.47
C ILE A 69 27.06 4.45 15.71
N GLU A 70 27.69 3.29 15.69
CA GLU A 70 28.43 2.73 16.81
C GLU A 70 29.90 3.17 16.83
N ALA A 71 30.50 3.36 15.66
CA ALA A 71 31.86 3.84 15.49
C ALA A 71 31.95 4.80 14.29
N LEU A 72 33.02 5.61 14.21
CA LEU A 72 33.21 6.57 13.11
C LEU A 72 33.84 5.98 11.85
N ASP A 73 34.22 4.70 11.88
CA ASP A 73 34.85 4.02 10.75
C ASP A 73 33.80 3.53 9.73
N VAL A 74 33.49 4.35 8.74
CA VAL A 74 32.52 4.05 7.67
C VAL A 74 32.87 2.75 6.92
N ALA A 75 34.16 2.42 6.79
CA ALA A 75 34.59 1.22 6.06
C ALA A 75 34.14 -0.08 6.75
N ARG A 76 34.01 -0.07 8.08
CA ARG A 76 33.50 -1.21 8.87
C ARG A 76 31.98 -1.28 8.95
N LEU A 77 31.28 -0.28 8.42
CA LEU A 77 29.81 -0.16 8.47
C LEU A 77 29.24 -0.42 9.88
N PRO A 78 29.68 0.31 10.92
CA PRO A 78 29.27 0.14 12.32
C PRO A 78 27.89 0.77 12.54
N VAL A 79 26.90 0.33 11.76
CA VAL A 79 25.56 0.89 11.73
C VAL A 79 24.54 -0.17 12.11
N ARG A 80 23.53 0.27 12.87
CA ARG A 80 22.42 -0.57 13.30
C ARG A 80 21.11 0.18 13.10
N VAL A 81 20.04 -0.52 12.74
CA VAL A 81 18.72 0.07 12.55
C VAL A 81 17.73 -0.62 13.48
N GLU A 82 16.86 0.17 14.09
CA GLU A 82 15.68 -0.29 14.81
C GLU A 82 14.46 0.37 14.15
N ALA A 83 13.43 -0.41 13.86
CA ALA A 83 12.14 0.09 13.40
C ALA A 83 11.08 -0.21 14.46
N SER A 84 10.09 0.67 14.60
CA SER A 84 9.00 0.50 15.54
C SER A 84 7.74 1.15 14.97
N ALA A 85 6.63 0.44 14.98
CA ALA A 85 5.32 0.94 14.57
C ALA A 85 4.24 0.11 15.28
N LEU A 86 2.98 0.47 15.10
CA LEU A 86 1.84 -0.38 15.48
C LEU A 86 1.68 -1.51 14.44
N VAL A 87 2.70 -2.36 14.35
CA VAL A 87 2.78 -3.51 13.44
C VAL A 87 3.45 -4.70 14.14
N PRO A 88 3.26 -5.93 13.66
CA PRO A 88 3.88 -7.13 14.24
C PRO A 88 5.39 -7.04 14.37
N LEU A 89 5.96 -7.59 15.45
CA LEU A 89 7.41 -7.52 15.73
C LEU A 89 8.24 -8.08 14.57
N LYS A 90 7.81 -9.19 13.99
CA LYS A 90 8.46 -9.81 12.84
C LYS A 90 8.56 -8.86 11.64
N LEU A 91 7.51 -8.06 11.39
CA LEU A 91 7.57 -7.04 10.33
C LEU A 91 8.51 -5.89 10.72
N GLN A 92 8.54 -5.47 11.98
CA GLN A 92 9.49 -4.44 12.44
C GLN A 92 10.95 -4.87 12.23
N GLU A 93 11.28 -6.13 12.53
CA GLU A 93 12.61 -6.69 12.29
C GLU A 93 12.97 -6.71 10.81
N ARG A 94 12.02 -7.09 9.95
CA ARG A 94 12.19 -7.08 8.49
C ARG A 94 12.40 -5.67 7.94
N ILE A 95 11.63 -4.69 8.41
CA ILE A 95 11.81 -3.28 8.06
C ILE A 95 13.20 -2.82 8.48
N ALA A 96 13.61 -3.11 9.73
CA ALA A 96 14.92 -2.73 10.23
C ALA A 96 16.06 -3.34 9.40
N ALA A 97 15.96 -4.62 9.05
CA ALA A 97 16.92 -5.33 8.20
C ALA A 97 16.99 -4.73 6.79
N HIS A 98 15.85 -4.45 6.16
CA HIS A 98 15.77 -3.87 4.81
C HIS A 98 16.36 -2.45 4.76
N VAL A 99 16.04 -1.62 5.76
CA VAL A 99 16.60 -0.27 5.89
C VAL A 99 18.11 -0.33 6.14
N LEU A 100 18.57 -1.27 6.99
CA LEU A 100 19.99 -1.47 7.25
C LEU A 100 20.74 -1.89 5.98
N GLU A 101 20.21 -2.85 5.24
CA GLU A 101 20.80 -3.30 3.98
C GLU A 101 20.90 -2.14 2.99
N ARG A 102 19.80 -1.40 2.81
CA ARG A 102 19.78 -0.23 1.93
C ARG A 102 20.81 0.81 2.34
N TRP A 103 20.91 1.09 3.64
CA TRP A 103 21.87 2.05 4.16
C TRP A 103 23.31 1.60 3.92
N GLN A 104 23.63 0.34 4.19
CA GLN A 104 24.96 -0.20 3.91
C GLN A 104 25.32 -0.19 2.42
N GLN A 105 24.36 -0.49 1.53
CA GLN A 105 24.56 -0.39 0.08
C GLN A 105 24.92 1.05 -0.34
N GLU A 106 24.21 2.04 0.19
CA GLU A 106 24.46 3.46 -0.09
C GLU A 106 25.81 3.92 0.46
N LEU A 107 26.20 3.47 1.66
CA LEU A 107 27.52 3.76 2.24
C LEU A 107 28.65 3.13 1.41
N ARG A 108 28.48 1.87 0.96
CA ARG A 108 29.45 1.19 0.09
C ARG A 108 29.59 1.87 -1.27
N ALA A 109 28.48 2.28 -1.88
CA ALA A 109 28.47 2.90 -3.21
C ALA A 109 29.16 4.28 -3.24
N ARG A 110 29.08 5.04 -2.15
CA ARG A 110 29.64 6.39 -2.06
C ARG A 110 31.09 6.43 -1.55
N GLY A 111 31.52 5.41 -0.82
CA GLY A 111 32.85 5.34 -0.20
C GLY A 111 32.97 6.18 1.07
N SER A 112 34.13 6.07 1.73
CA SER A 112 34.40 6.60 3.09
C SER A 112 34.44 8.13 3.21
N GLY A 113 34.36 8.89 2.11
CA GLY A 113 34.48 10.35 2.11
C GLY A 113 33.17 11.14 2.04
N ALA A 114 32.02 10.49 1.87
CA ALA A 114 30.77 11.18 1.46
C ALA A 114 29.69 11.28 2.57
N GLY A 115 30.07 11.03 3.82
CA GLY A 115 29.17 11.16 4.97
C GLY A 115 28.38 9.90 5.33
N TRP A 116 27.49 10.02 6.31
CA TRP A 116 26.66 8.95 6.86
C TRP A 116 25.31 8.80 6.16
N MET A 117 24.96 9.71 5.25
CA MET A 117 23.77 9.61 4.40
C MET A 117 22.44 9.62 5.18
N LEU A 118 22.44 10.17 6.39
CA LEU A 118 21.28 10.11 7.30
C LEU A 118 20.02 10.70 6.65
N GLU A 119 20.15 11.88 6.04
CA GLU A 119 19.05 12.55 5.36
C GLU A 119 18.50 11.74 4.18
N LYS A 120 19.40 11.16 3.37
CA LYS A 120 19.00 10.37 2.20
C LYS A 120 18.22 9.13 2.63
N ILE A 121 18.71 8.40 3.62
CA ILE A 121 18.05 7.16 4.09
C ILE A 121 16.71 7.47 4.75
N LEU A 122 16.64 8.50 5.59
CA LEU A 122 15.39 8.89 6.22
C LEU A 122 14.34 9.37 5.20
N ALA A 123 14.75 10.12 4.18
CA ALA A 123 13.87 10.52 3.09
C ALA A 123 13.43 9.31 2.23
N TRP A 124 14.33 8.34 2.02
CA TRP A 124 13.98 7.10 1.33
C TRP A 124 12.96 6.28 2.13
N CYS A 125 13.10 6.14 3.45
CA CYS A 125 12.11 5.43 4.28
C CYS A 125 10.71 6.04 4.17
N GLU A 126 10.60 7.36 4.04
CA GLU A 126 9.33 8.06 3.82
C GLU A 126 8.76 7.79 2.42
N ALA A 127 9.60 7.81 1.38
CA ALA A 127 9.16 7.47 0.03
C ALA A 127 8.78 5.98 -0.12
N ALA A 128 9.49 5.11 0.60
CA ALA A 128 9.30 3.66 0.62
C ALA A 128 8.29 3.22 1.69
N PHE A 129 7.49 4.13 2.27
CA PHE A 129 6.61 3.81 3.41
C PHE A 129 5.73 2.57 3.14
N VAL A 130 5.06 2.52 1.99
CA VAL A 130 4.23 1.37 1.61
C VAL A 130 5.08 0.12 1.35
N GLU A 131 6.22 0.26 0.65
CA GLU A 131 7.15 -0.84 0.40
C GLU A 131 7.56 -1.53 1.71
N LEU A 132 7.93 -0.74 2.72
CA LEU A 132 8.31 -1.21 4.05
C LEU A 132 7.18 -1.97 4.75
N LEU A 133 5.93 -1.48 4.64
CA LEU A 133 4.76 -2.18 5.21
C LEU A 133 4.44 -3.49 4.46
N THR A 134 4.85 -3.60 3.20
CA THR A 134 4.57 -4.75 2.32
C THR A 134 5.69 -5.78 2.23
N LEU A 135 6.76 -5.65 3.03
CA LEU A 135 7.88 -6.59 3.02
C LEU A 135 7.47 -8.03 3.37
N GLU A 136 6.44 -8.19 4.19
CA GLU A 136 5.86 -9.49 4.55
C GLU A 136 4.35 -9.46 4.26
N PRO A 137 3.92 -9.83 3.04
CA PRO A 137 2.53 -9.75 2.62
C PRO A 137 1.56 -10.57 3.48
N THR A 138 2.05 -11.58 4.20
CA THR A 138 1.25 -12.43 5.09
C THR A 138 0.59 -11.67 6.24
N PHE A 139 1.13 -10.50 6.61
CA PHE A 139 0.57 -9.65 7.66
C PHE A 139 -0.46 -8.64 7.11
N ILE A 140 -0.69 -8.60 5.80
CA ILE A 140 -1.58 -7.63 5.18
C ILE A 140 -2.96 -8.24 4.98
N GLU A 141 -3.94 -7.68 5.66
CA GLU A 141 -5.34 -8.00 5.47
C GLU A 141 -6.05 -6.87 4.72
N MET A 142 -6.74 -7.23 3.64
CA MET A 142 -7.52 -6.32 2.82
C MET A 142 -8.97 -6.31 3.28
N TYR A 143 -9.56 -5.13 3.44
CA TYR A 143 -10.97 -4.97 3.77
C TYR A 143 -11.57 -3.78 3.02
N ASP A 144 -12.89 -3.76 2.88
CA ASP A 144 -13.61 -2.62 2.32
C ASP A 144 -13.86 -1.58 3.42
N GLY A 145 -13.32 -0.39 3.24
CA GLY A 145 -13.57 0.76 4.12
C GLY A 145 -14.14 1.93 3.33
N CYS A 146 -14.36 3.06 4.01
CA CYS A 146 -14.75 4.30 3.35
C CYS A 146 -13.59 5.30 3.35
N ASP A 147 -13.48 6.09 2.28
CA ASP A 147 -12.62 7.28 2.24
C ASP A 147 -13.28 8.45 2.99
N ASP A 148 -12.59 9.60 3.05
CA ASP A 148 -13.10 10.81 3.70
C ASP A 148 -14.38 11.36 3.04
N ASN A 149 -14.72 10.92 1.81
CA ASN A 149 -15.92 11.29 1.08
C ASN A 149 -17.06 10.27 1.22
N GLY A 150 -16.87 9.21 2.00
CA GLY A 150 -17.84 8.13 2.18
C GLY A 150 -17.90 7.13 1.01
N MET A 151 -16.93 7.16 0.10
CA MET A 151 -16.80 6.22 -1.02
C MET A 151 -16.10 4.95 -0.55
N THR A 152 -16.63 3.79 -0.95
CA THR A 152 -16.01 2.51 -0.64
C THR A 152 -14.65 2.40 -1.34
N ILE A 153 -13.60 2.16 -0.57
CA ILE A 153 -12.24 1.93 -1.04
C ILE A 153 -11.66 0.68 -0.39
N ARG A 154 -10.74 0.03 -1.09
CA ARG A 154 -9.93 -1.04 -0.50
C ARG A 154 -8.95 -0.43 0.49
N ARG A 155 -8.96 -0.93 1.72
CA ARG A 155 -8.05 -0.55 2.79
C ARG A 155 -7.27 -1.77 3.26
N PHE A 156 -6.12 -1.52 3.87
CA PHE A 156 -5.18 -2.53 4.32
C PHE A 156 -4.91 -2.32 5.80
N THR A 157 -5.09 -3.37 6.59
CA THR A 157 -4.65 -3.41 7.98
C THR A 157 -3.47 -4.37 8.11
N ILE A 158 -2.61 -4.11 9.09
CA ILE A 158 -1.47 -4.99 9.37
C ILE A 158 -1.76 -5.73 10.66
N ALA A 159 -2.02 -7.03 10.55
CA ALA A 159 -2.36 -7.89 11.66
C ALA A 159 -1.46 -9.13 11.65
N GLU A 160 -1.19 -9.69 12.82
CA GLU A 160 -0.57 -11.02 12.90
C GLU A 160 -1.52 -12.01 12.22
N PRO A 161 -1.04 -12.83 11.26
CA PRO A 161 -1.86 -13.89 10.73
C PRO A 161 -2.29 -14.75 11.92
N PRO A 162 -3.55 -15.23 11.93
CA PRO A 162 -3.93 -16.18 12.95
C PRO A 162 -2.89 -17.29 12.94
N GLU A 163 -2.39 -17.66 14.12
CA GLU A 163 -1.62 -18.90 14.25
C GLU A 163 -2.44 -19.96 13.52
N PRO A 164 -1.81 -20.81 12.69
CA PRO A 164 -2.53 -21.92 12.11
C PRO A 164 -3.19 -22.58 13.29
N LYS A 165 -4.53 -22.54 13.31
CA LYS A 165 -5.28 -23.35 14.24
C LYS A 165 -4.87 -24.76 13.88
N GLU A 166 -3.87 -25.30 14.58
CA GLU A 166 -3.95 -26.70 14.98
C GLU A 166 -5.38 -26.80 15.47
N GLU A 167 -6.20 -27.57 14.73
CA GLU A 167 -7.61 -27.75 15.01
C GLU A 167 -7.72 -28.31 16.43
N ALA A 168 -7.69 -27.42 17.41
CA ALA A 168 -8.12 -27.68 18.76
C ALA A 168 -9.61 -27.94 18.62
N GLU A 169 -9.95 -29.21 18.41
CA GLU A 169 -10.70 -29.98 19.39
C GLU A 169 -11.40 -29.10 20.43
N GLU A 170 -12.40 -28.35 20.00
CA GLU A 170 -13.54 -27.96 20.82
C GLU A 170 -14.74 -28.82 20.41
N GLU A 171 -14.56 -30.15 20.48
CA GLU A 171 -15.62 -31.01 20.99
C GLU A 171 -15.25 -31.36 22.43
N GLU A 172 -15.66 -30.49 23.35
CA GLU A 172 -15.64 -30.77 24.78
C GLU A 172 -16.69 -31.87 25.06
N SER A 173 -16.29 -33.15 25.05
CA SER A 173 -16.94 -34.23 25.81
C SER A 173 -16.08 -35.51 25.83
N GLU A 174 -15.17 -35.57 26.81
CA GLU A 174 -14.73 -36.75 27.57
C GLU A 174 -14.04 -37.94 26.85
N GLU A 175 -12.87 -38.29 27.40
CA GLU A 175 -12.09 -39.55 27.29
C GLU A 175 -11.01 -39.68 26.19
N GLU A 176 -9.77 -39.35 26.60
CA GLU A 176 -8.60 -40.23 26.61
C GLU A 176 -8.32 -41.07 25.34
N SER A 177 -7.34 -40.66 24.50
CA SER A 177 -6.35 -41.56 23.88
C SER A 177 -5.38 -40.81 22.95
N GLU A 178 -4.08 -40.87 23.28
CA GLU A 178 -2.97 -40.61 22.36
C GLU A 178 -2.90 -41.74 21.32
N GLU A 179 -3.10 -41.48 20.01
CA GLU A 179 -2.63 -42.38 18.95
C GLU A 179 -2.13 -41.62 17.70
N GLU A 180 -0.91 -41.95 17.28
CA GLU A 180 -0.25 -41.52 16.04
C GLU A 180 -1.13 -41.77 14.81
N GLU A 181 -1.36 -40.77 13.96
CA GLU A 181 -2.04 -41.01 12.67
C GLU A 181 -1.15 -41.78 11.69
N PRO A 182 -1.62 -42.92 11.16
CA PRO A 182 -0.92 -43.66 10.12
C PRO A 182 -1.10 -42.97 8.77
N GLN A 183 -0.06 -42.99 7.94
CA GLN A 183 -0.12 -42.66 6.51
C GLN A 183 -1.25 -43.47 5.84
N ARG A 184 -2.43 -42.86 5.66
CA ARG A 184 -3.53 -43.48 4.92
C ARG A 184 -3.17 -43.51 3.45
N GLU A 185 -2.88 -44.70 2.94
CA GLU A 185 -2.84 -44.96 1.51
C GLU A 185 -4.25 -44.73 0.93
N PHE A 186 -4.39 -43.73 0.05
CA PHE A 186 -5.64 -43.48 -0.66
C PHE A 186 -6.04 -44.75 -1.42
N THR A 187 -7.30 -45.16 -1.27
CA THR A 187 -7.81 -46.32 -2.00
C THR A 187 -7.84 -46.02 -3.50
N GLU A 188 -7.68 -47.04 -4.35
CA GLU A 188 -7.72 -46.87 -5.81
C GLU A 188 -9.02 -46.19 -6.29
N GLU A 189 -10.12 -46.38 -5.55
CA GLU A 189 -11.41 -45.74 -5.82
C GLU A 189 -11.40 -44.22 -5.56
N GLU A 190 -10.69 -43.76 -4.54
CA GLU A 190 -10.54 -42.33 -4.22
C GLU A 190 -9.64 -41.63 -5.23
N ILE A 191 -8.56 -42.31 -5.66
CA ILE A 191 -7.66 -41.83 -6.71
C ILE A 191 -8.44 -41.67 -8.03
N GLU A 192 -9.28 -42.64 -8.40
CA GLU A 192 -10.07 -42.58 -9.62
C GLU A 192 -11.17 -41.50 -9.56
N LYS A 193 -11.80 -41.29 -8.40
CA LYS A 193 -12.74 -40.17 -8.18
C LYS A 193 -12.06 -38.81 -8.35
N MET A 194 -10.88 -38.63 -7.78
CA MET A 194 -10.09 -37.40 -7.93
C MET A 194 -9.69 -37.15 -9.38
N ARG A 195 -9.36 -38.21 -10.13
CA ARG A 195 -9.06 -38.11 -11.55
C ARG A 195 -10.29 -37.71 -12.38
N GLN A 196 -11.44 -38.30 -12.10
CA GLN A 196 -12.70 -37.95 -12.78
C GLN A 196 -13.15 -36.52 -12.49
N LEU A 197 -12.95 -36.02 -11.26
CA LEU A 197 -13.22 -34.63 -10.90
C LEU A 197 -12.35 -33.66 -11.72
N ARG A 198 -11.04 -33.92 -11.82
CA ARG A 198 -10.13 -33.10 -12.64
C ARG A 198 -10.50 -33.08 -14.12
N ILE A 199 -10.97 -34.22 -14.66
CA ILE A 199 -11.42 -34.30 -16.06
C ILE A 199 -12.70 -33.49 -16.26
N LYS A 200 -13.66 -33.57 -15.34
CA LYS A 200 -14.91 -32.79 -15.40
C LYS A 200 -14.65 -31.29 -15.29
N GLU A 201 -13.79 -30.89 -14.36
CA GLU A 201 -13.43 -29.48 -14.16
C GLU A 201 -12.72 -28.90 -15.39
N ALA A 202 -11.82 -29.67 -16.02
CA ALA A 202 -11.17 -29.27 -17.26
C ALA A 202 -12.17 -29.12 -18.43
N ALA A 203 -13.14 -30.04 -18.54
CA ALA A 203 -14.17 -29.98 -19.58
C ALA A 203 -15.11 -28.78 -19.39
N GLU A 204 -15.47 -28.46 -18.14
CA GLU A 204 -16.29 -27.29 -17.83
C GLU A 204 -15.56 -25.97 -18.12
N ALA A 205 -14.27 -25.88 -17.78
CA ALA A 205 -13.44 -24.73 -18.10
C ALA A 205 -13.27 -24.52 -19.62
N GLU A 206 -13.20 -25.60 -20.40
CA GLU A 206 -13.13 -25.52 -21.86
C GLU A 206 -14.48 -25.10 -22.47
N ALA A 207 -15.61 -25.61 -21.96
CA ALA A 207 -16.94 -25.21 -22.38
C ALA A 207 -17.23 -23.72 -22.09
N ASP A 208 -16.84 -23.22 -20.92
CA ASP A 208 -16.98 -21.80 -20.57
C ASP A 208 -16.10 -20.90 -21.46
N ARG A 209 -14.89 -21.36 -21.82
CA ARG A 209 -14.03 -20.65 -22.78
C ARG A 209 -14.71 -20.54 -24.16
N GLN A 210 -15.25 -21.64 -24.67
CA GLN A 210 -15.96 -21.66 -25.96
C GLN A 210 -17.19 -20.76 -25.94
N TRP A 211 -17.99 -20.79 -24.87
CA TRP A 211 -19.16 -19.91 -24.72
C TRP A 211 -18.79 -18.42 -24.74
N ARG A 212 -17.69 -18.04 -24.07
CA ARG A 212 -17.20 -16.65 -24.08
C ARG A 212 -16.71 -16.21 -25.46
N GLU A 213 -16.05 -17.10 -26.20
CA GLU A 213 -15.60 -16.84 -27.57
C GLU A 213 -16.77 -16.72 -28.55
N GLU A 214 -17.77 -17.59 -28.47
CA GLU A 214 -18.99 -17.50 -29.27
C GLU A 214 -19.75 -16.20 -29.00
N ARG A 215 -19.91 -15.83 -27.72
CA ARG A 215 -20.56 -14.57 -27.34
C ARG A 215 -19.80 -13.34 -27.84
N ARG A 216 -18.46 -13.38 -27.84
CA ARG A 216 -17.64 -12.32 -28.44
C ARG A 216 -17.84 -12.27 -29.95
N ARG A 217 -17.87 -13.42 -30.62
CA ARG A 217 -18.05 -13.53 -32.07
C ARG A 217 -19.45 -13.07 -32.52
N GLU A 218 -20.49 -13.37 -31.74
CA GLU A 218 -21.84 -12.85 -31.97
C GLU A 218 -21.91 -11.34 -31.78
N ALA A 219 -21.26 -10.80 -30.74
CA ALA A 219 -21.18 -9.35 -30.53
C ALA A 219 -20.41 -8.63 -31.66
N GLU A 220 -19.36 -9.24 -32.20
CA GLU A 220 -18.62 -8.71 -33.36
C GLU A 220 -19.47 -8.74 -34.64
N LYS A 221 -20.21 -9.83 -34.90
CA LYS A 221 -21.16 -9.91 -36.03
C LYS A 221 -22.27 -8.85 -35.94
N LEU A 222 -22.84 -8.66 -34.74
CA LEU A 222 -23.88 -7.64 -34.52
C LEU A 222 -23.31 -6.22 -34.69
N GLY A 223 -22.04 -6.01 -34.33
CA GLY A 223 -21.32 -4.75 -34.54
C GLY A 223 -20.97 -4.47 -36.01
N GLU A 224 -20.72 -5.49 -36.81
CA GLU A 224 -20.51 -5.38 -38.26
C GLU A 224 -21.81 -5.11 -39.03
N GLU A 225 -22.93 -5.72 -38.65
CA GLU A 225 -24.25 -5.41 -39.23
C GLU A 225 -24.77 -4.02 -38.83
N GLY A 226 -24.33 -3.51 -37.66
CA GLY A 226 -24.58 -2.14 -37.20
C GLY A 226 -23.72 -1.07 -37.88
N ARG A 227 -22.62 -1.45 -38.57
CA ARG A 227 -21.86 -0.55 -39.45
C ARG A 227 -22.58 -0.39 -40.79
N GLN A 228 -23.80 0.14 -40.74
CA GLN A 228 -24.44 0.68 -41.92
C GLN A 228 -23.53 1.73 -42.54
N GLN A 229 -23.17 1.47 -43.80
CA GLN A 229 -22.50 2.38 -44.71
C GLN A 229 -23.04 3.81 -44.52
N GLY A 230 -22.11 4.76 -44.38
CA GLY A 230 -22.40 6.15 -44.01
C GLY A 230 -23.63 6.70 -44.74
N ILE A 231 -24.73 6.82 -44.00
CA ILE A 231 -25.96 7.46 -44.44
C ILE A 231 -25.58 8.82 -45.02
N SER A 232 -25.86 9.05 -46.30
CA SER A 232 -25.53 10.30 -46.99
C SER A 232 -26.07 11.48 -46.19
N LYS A 233 -25.33 12.60 -46.11
CA LYS A 233 -25.72 13.79 -45.33
C LYS A 233 -27.17 14.24 -45.57
N LYS A 234 -27.71 13.98 -46.77
CA LYS A 234 -29.10 14.27 -47.14
C LYS A 234 -30.13 13.39 -46.41
N GLU A 235 -29.83 12.12 -46.17
CA GLU A 235 -30.70 11.23 -45.39
C GLU A 235 -30.60 11.49 -43.88
N GLN A 236 -29.42 11.87 -43.37
CA GLN A 236 -29.30 12.28 -41.96
C GLN A 236 -30.13 13.53 -41.65
N GLN A 237 -30.23 14.47 -42.58
CA GLN A 237 -31.11 15.63 -42.43
C GLN A 237 -32.60 15.24 -42.47
N LYS A 238 -33.02 14.37 -43.41
CA LYS A 238 -34.40 13.88 -43.44
C LYS A 238 -34.80 13.13 -42.17
N GLN A 239 -33.93 12.28 -41.63
CA GLN A 239 -34.22 11.58 -40.37
C GLN A 239 -34.29 12.53 -39.17
N LYS A 240 -33.49 13.60 -39.13
CA LYS A 240 -33.61 14.64 -38.09
C LYS A 240 -34.93 15.40 -38.22
N GLU A 241 -35.36 15.73 -39.44
CA GLU A 241 -36.64 16.39 -39.68
C GLU A 241 -37.84 15.48 -39.36
N GLU A 242 -37.75 14.17 -39.65
CA GLU A 242 -38.79 13.20 -39.29
C GLU A 242 -38.86 12.93 -37.78
N LYS A 243 -37.71 12.84 -37.09
CA LYS A 243 -37.67 12.72 -35.62
C LYS A 243 -38.21 13.97 -34.92
N ASN A 244 -38.12 15.15 -35.55
CA ASN A 244 -38.75 16.37 -35.03
C ASN A 244 -40.27 16.42 -35.30
N LYS A 245 -40.78 15.66 -36.28
CA LYS A 245 -42.23 15.54 -36.56
C LYS A 245 -42.90 14.47 -35.71
N GLN A 246 -42.18 13.39 -35.35
CA GLN A 246 -42.67 12.42 -34.37
C GLN A 246 -42.54 13.02 -32.97
N GLY A 247 -43.66 13.57 -32.47
CA GLY A 247 -43.75 14.27 -31.19
C GLY A 247 -42.90 13.65 -30.09
N THR A 248 -42.03 14.48 -29.52
CA THR A 248 -41.22 14.16 -28.35
C THR A 248 -42.14 13.70 -27.24
N ARG A 249 -42.04 12.44 -26.83
CA ARG A 249 -42.66 11.97 -25.58
C ARG A 249 -42.20 12.93 -24.49
N LEU A 250 -43.12 13.73 -23.94
CA LEU A 250 -42.86 14.53 -22.75
C LEU A 250 -42.36 13.57 -21.68
N ARG A 251 -41.05 13.59 -21.40
CA ARG A 251 -40.56 13.11 -20.12
C ARG A 251 -41.34 13.89 -19.06
N LYS A 252 -42.03 13.19 -18.15
CA LYS A 252 -42.71 13.78 -17.00
C LYS A 252 -41.76 14.78 -16.34
N GLN A 253 -41.97 16.07 -16.58
CA GLN A 253 -41.34 17.11 -15.78
C GLN A 253 -42.15 17.15 -14.48
N GLY A 254 -41.64 16.53 -13.42
CA GLY A 254 -42.09 16.84 -12.08
C GLY A 254 -42.01 18.35 -11.82
N ALA A 255 -42.83 18.83 -10.89
CA ALA A 255 -42.98 20.25 -10.58
C ALA A 255 -41.63 20.99 -10.57
N LYS A 256 -41.56 22.10 -11.32
CA LYS A 256 -40.37 22.95 -11.44
C LYS A 256 -39.87 23.53 -10.10
N SER A 257 -40.63 23.40 -9.01
CA SER A 257 -40.23 23.84 -7.68
C SER A 257 -39.11 23.00 -7.05
N ASN A 258 -38.89 21.75 -7.49
CA ASN A 258 -37.89 20.85 -6.91
C ASN A 258 -36.75 20.49 -7.87
N LYS A 259 -36.62 21.18 -9.01
CA LYS A 259 -35.44 21.00 -9.86
C LYS A 259 -34.36 21.98 -9.40
N PHE A 260 -33.18 21.44 -9.08
CA PHE A 260 -32.01 22.21 -8.68
C PHE A 260 -31.65 23.24 -9.76
N ASP A 261 -31.83 24.52 -9.44
CA ASP A 261 -31.53 25.64 -10.32
C ASP A 261 -30.06 26.03 -10.13
N ALA A 262 -29.18 25.48 -10.98
CA ALA A 262 -27.74 25.71 -10.92
C ALA A 262 -27.35 27.19 -11.13
N GLU A 263 -28.20 27.99 -11.78
CA GLU A 263 -27.96 29.43 -11.98
C GLU A 263 -28.29 30.27 -10.74
N ALA A 264 -29.25 29.84 -9.91
CA ALA A 264 -29.60 30.51 -8.66
C ALA A 264 -28.63 30.19 -7.50
N ALA A 265 -28.02 29.00 -7.50
CA ALA A 265 -27.07 28.58 -6.47
C ALA A 265 -25.70 29.28 -6.58
N GLY A 266 -25.24 29.59 -7.80
CA GLY A 266 -23.95 30.27 -8.02
C GLY A 266 -23.92 31.75 -7.62
N LYS A 267 -25.06 32.44 -7.55
CA LYS A 267 -25.12 33.89 -7.27
C LYS A 267 -25.23 34.27 -5.78
N LYS A 268 -25.45 33.31 -4.88
CA LYS A 268 -25.60 33.58 -3.42
C LYS A 268 -24.36 33.27 -2.57
N ALA A 269 -23.32 32.64 -3.12
CA ALA A 269 -22.11 32.31 -2.37
C ALA A 269 -21.11 33.49 -2.23
N ASN A 270 -21.26 34.59 -2.98
CA ASN A 270 -20.25 35.64 -3.04
C ASN A 270 -20.67 36.98 -2.40
N LYS A 271 -21.38 36.94 -1.27
CA LYS A 271 -21.83 38.15 -0.55
C LYS A 271 -21.70 38.11 0.98
N LYS A 272 -20.94 37.18 1.55
CA LYS A 272 -20.74 37.05 3.01
C LYS A 272 -19.28 37.10 3.49
N ASN A 273 -18.35 37.61 2.70
CA ASN A 273 -17.02 38.03 3.19
C ASN A 273 -16.89 39.55 3.14
N GLY A 274 -17.64 40.23 4.00
CA GLY A 274 -17.60 41.68 4.11
C GLY A 274 -18.32 42.15 5.36
N LEU A 275 -17.82 41.77 6.53
CA LEU A 275 -17.98 42.53 7.78
C LEU A 275 -17.06 41.93 8.87
N LEU A 276 -15.85 42.46 8.99
CA LEU A 276 -15.05 42.48 10.21
C LEU A 276 -14.16 43.73 10.09
N HIS A 277 -14.77 44.87 10.39
CA HIS A 277 -14.13 46.05 10.95
C HIS A 277 -14.72 46.24 12.34
#